data_AF-A0A1D8NM11-F1
#
_entry.id   AF-A0A1D8NM11-F1
#
_cell.length_a   1.000
_cell.length_b   1.000
_cell.length_c   1.000
_cell.angle_alpha   90.00
_cell.angle_beta   90.00
_cell.angle_gamma   90.00
#
_symmetry.space_group_name_H-M   'P 1'
#
loop_
_entity.id
_entity.type
_entity.pdbx_description
1 polymer ?
#
loop_
_entity_poly.entity_id
_entity_poly.type
_entity_poly.pdbx_seq_one_letter_code
_entity_poly.pdbx_strand_id
1 'polypeptide(L)'
;MDLSRFRYQGADARELKPATKTLGSPPRRTSKAVGKKINGKAEGKTEDRSVSQTEDQPEDPTDGKKTGDPVKAAEMDDAKPPQSLLPLPTLLKPRLRLVFVGFNPGIMSSEKGHYYAHPSNSFWKNLNKYVVIGGGLTCYDDSSLMDSHGIGFTDLVARPTRGCEDLSREEMALGAQILVDQISANKPALVCIVGRGIWATVFRAVFKHQGIKKSEMPHFGLMPVHMGTSRVFVVPSTSGLVRDKRLELWRELGQLYRGKGEKQEDTDHVLLQASERVSNPKKEDDCSHDFSGRVKKEETDM
;
A
#
# COMPACT_ATOMS: atom_id res chain seq x y z
N MET A 1 -14.06 -30.31 -3.03
CA MET A 1 -13.59 -29.70 -1.77
C MET A 1 -14.71 -28.84 -1.23
N ASP A 2 -15.07 -29.00 0.04
CA ASP A 2 -16.09 -28.17 0.69
C ASP A 2 -15.51 -26.76 0.99
N LEU A 3 -16.11 -25.74 0.37
CA LEU A 3 -15.67 -24.35 0.42
C LEU A 3 -16.47 -23.50 1.42
N SER A 4 -17.44 -24.10 2.11
CA SER A 4 -18.30 -23.42 3.08
C SER A 4 -17.54 -22.84 4.27
N ARG A 5 -16.43 -23.49 4.68
CA ARG A 5 -15.59 -23.07 5.82
C ARG A 5 -14.90 -21.72 5.67
N PHE A 6 -14.87 -21.14 4.46
CA PHE A 6 -14.21 -19.87 4.17
C PHE A 6 -15.19 -18.73 3.85
N ARG A 7 -16.49 -19.01 3.74
CA ARG A 7 -17.51 -17.96 3.61
C ARG A 7 -17.91 -17.49 4.99
N TYR A 8 -17.48 -16.29 5.36
CA TYR A 8 -18.03 -15.61 6.52
C TYR A 8 -19.38 -14.99 6.15
N GLN A 9 -20.45 -15.44 6.81
CA GLN A 9 -21.75 -14.77 6.77
C GLN A 9 -21.61 -13.52 7.61
N GLY A 10 -21.58 -12.34 6.97
CA GLY A 10 -21.40 -11.06 7.64
C GLY A 10 -22.38 -10.90 8.80
N ALA A 11 -21.88 -10.45 9.95
CA ALA A 11 -22.76 -10.01 11.03
C ALA A 11 -23.63 -8.86 10.50
N ASP A 12 -24.95 -9.01 10.68
CA ASP A 12 -25.97 -8.05 10.31
C ASP A 12 -25.60 -6.66 10.88
N ALA A 13 -25.73 -5.60 10.07
CA ALA A 13 -25.27 -4.25 10.35
C ALA A 13 -26.13 -3.51 11.40
N ARG A 14 -26.63 -4.23 12.42
CA ARG A 14 -27.51 -3.70 13.46
C ARG A 14 -26.86 -3.86 14.82
N GLU A 15 -26.63 -2.71 15.45
CA GLU A 15 -26.18 -2.49 16.83
C GLU A 15 -24.69 -2.74 17.16
N LEU A 16 -23.81 -1.86 16.67
CA LEU A 16 -22.70 -1.39 17.49
C LEU A 16 -23.12 -0.08 18.15
N LYS A 17 -23.52 -0.12 19.43
CA LYS A 17 -23.77 1.09 20.23
C LYS A 17 -22.43 1.75 20.57
N PRO A 18 -22.29 3.07 20.43
CA PRO A 18 -21.05 3.76 20.78
C PRO A 18 -20.81 3.68 22.30
N ALA A 19 -19.63 3.23 22.70
CA ALA A 19 -19.20 3.26 24.09
C ALA A 19 -18.89 4.72 24.49
N THR A 20 -19.81 5.38 25.18
CA THR A 20 -19.54 6.66 25.84
C THR A 20 -18.64 6.42 27.06
N LYS A 21 -17.36 6.76 26.95
CA LYS A 21 -16.49 6.98 28.12
C LYS A 21 -16.30 8.48 28.31
N THR A 22 -16.87 9.01 29.39
CA THR A 22 -16.59 10.34 29.94
C THR A 22 -15.10 10.48 30.24
N LEU A 23 -14.43 11.40 29.54
CA LEU A 23 -13.06 11.83 29.86
C LEU A 23 -13.07 12.72 31.11
N GLY A 24 -12.45 12.25 32.19
CA GLY A 24 -12.06 13.10 33.32
C GLY A 24 -10.92 14.05 32.92
N SER A 25 -10.97 15.28 33.43
CA SER A 25 -10.01 16.34 33.13
C SER A 25 -8.58 16.03 33.61
N PRO A 26 -7.52 16.47 32.90
CA PRO A 26 -6.14 16.26 33.33
C PRO A 26 -5.73 17.24 34.45
N PRO A 27 -4.81 16.86 35.36
CA PRO A 27 -4.35 17.74 36.43
C PRO A 27 -3.37 18.80 35.92
N ARG A 28 -3.51 20.00 36.50
CA ARG A 28 -2.77 21.24 36.22
C ARG A 28 -1.33 21.14 36.75
N ARG A 29 -0.33 21.23 35.88
CA ARG A 29 1.10 21.33 36.25
C ARG A 29 1.46 22.80 36.50
N THR A 30 1.86 23.12 37.74
CA THR A 30 2.43 24.42 38.12
C THR A 30 3.92 24.47 37.80
N SER A 31 4.35 25.49 37.06
CA SER A 31 5.73 25.84 36.78
C SER A 31 6.39 26.49 38.01
N LYS A 32 7.59 26.03 38.40
CA LYS A 32 8.53 26.80 39.22
C LYS A 32 9.77 27.09 38.39
N ALA A 33 10.02 28.38 38.19
CA ALA A 33 11.24 28.94 37.66
C ALA A 33 12.31 29.01 38.77
N VAL A 34 13.57 28.73 38.43
CA VAL A 34 14.74 29.25 39.16
C VAL A 34 15.77 29.66 38.13
N GLY A 35 16.17 30.92 38.19
CA GLY A 35 17.14 31.52 37.30
C GLY A 35 18.54 31.61 37.89
N LYS A 36 19.52 31.53 36.97
CA LYS A 36 20.71 32.39 36.82
C LYS A 36 21.81 32.30 37.88
N LYS A 37 23.02 31.94 37.42
CA LYS A 37 24.21 32.80 37.55
C LYS A 37 25.31 32.42 36.55
N ILE A 38 26.03 33.46 36.14
CA ILE A 38 27.04 33.57 35.08
C ILE A 38 28.30 34.09 35.79
N ASN A 39 29.48 33.60 35.39
CA ASN A 39 30.84 34.20 35.47
C ASN A 39 31.78 33.13 34.86
N GLY A 40 32.82 33.34 34.06
CA GLY A 40 33.53 34.54 33.59
C GLY A 40 35.05 34.23 33.54
N LYS A 41 35.62 34.13 32.32
CA LYS A 41 37.04 34.34 31.87
C LYS A 41 38.25 33.66 32.57
N ALA A 42 39.16 33.05 31.78
CA ALA A 42 40.47 33.62 31.37
C ALA A 42 41.44 32.55 30.76
N GLU A 43 42.42 33.03 29.99
CA GLU A 43 43.36 32.36 29.06
C GLU A 43 44.71 31.91 29.68
N GLY A 44 45.53 31.17 28.90
CA GLY A 44 47.01 31.12 29.01
C GLY A 44 47.60 29.69 29.08
N LYS A 45 48.12 29.10 27.99
CA LYS A 45 49.51 29.13 27.44
C LYS A 45 50.56 28.19 28.13
N THR A 46 50.99 27.20 27.33
CA THR A 46 52.36 26.72 26.99
C THR A 46 53.28 25.95 27.98
N GLU A 47 53.83 24.84 27.40
CA GLU A 47 55.20 24.28 27.49
C GLU A 47 55.60 23.50 28.78
N ASP A 48 56.41 22.43 28.79
CA ASP A 48 57.28 21.74 27.82
C ASP A 48 57.67 20.31 28.35
N ARG A 49 58.23 19.47 27.47
CA ARG A 49 59.19 18.33 27.68
C ARG A 49 58.71 17.06 28.42
N SER A 50 59.06 15.82 28.03
CA SER A 50 60.08 15.30 27.09
C SER A 50 59.95 13.77 26.90
N VAL A 51 60.17 13.29 25.65
CA VAL A 51 61.03 12.16 25.17
C VAL A 51 61.04 10.85 26.00
N SER A 52 60.80 9.63 25.49
CA SER A 52 61.42 8.85 24.39
C SER A 52 60.49 7.68 23.96
N GLN A 53 60.20 7.44 22.68
CA GLN A 53 60.87 6.46 21.76
C GLN A 53 61.30 5.13 22.39
N THR A 54 60.67 4.02 21.97
CA THR A 54 61.28 2.93 21.16
C THR A 54 60.19 2.06 20.53
N GLU A 55 60.38 1.75 19.26
CA GLU A 55 59.67 0.74 18.45
C GLU A 55 60.14 -0.67 18.86
N ASP A 56 59.24 -1.67 18.85
CA ASP A 56 59.42 -2.91 18.07
C ASP A 56 58.21 -3.86 18.25
N GLN A 57 57.72 -4.34 17.11
CA GLN A 57 56.95 -5.57 16.90
C GLN A 57 57.92 -6.56 16.21
N PRO A 58 57.67 -7.88 16.09
CA PRO A 58 56.43 -8.64 16.34
C PRO A 58 56.70 -9.93 17.17
N GLU A 59 55.68 -10.78 17.38
CA GLU A 59 55.69 -12.24 17.12
C GLU A 59 54.40 -12.88 17.70
N ASP A 60 53.73 -13.68 16.87
CA ASP A 60 52.61 -14.58 17.18
C ASP A 60 53.20 -16.00 17.30
N PRO A 61 52.76 -16.90 18.21
CA PRO A 61 51.71 -17.85 17.80
C PRO A 61 50.82 -18.45 18.92
N THR A 62 49.66 -18.96 18.47
CA THR A 62 48.94 -20.19 18.88
C THR A 62 47.56 -20.09 19.54
N ASP A 63 46.60 -20.69 18.81
CA ASP A 63 45.39 -21.43 19.17
C ASP A 63 44.77 -21.30 20.59
N GLY A 64 43.50 -20.88 20.61
CA GLY A 64 42.68 -20.89 21.82
C GLY A 64 41.19 -20.66 21.55
N LYS A 65 40.52 -21.69 21.01
CA LYS A 65 39.06 -21.79 20.88
C LYS A 65 38.38 -21.63 22.25
N LYS A 66 37.63 -20.54 22.48
CA LYS A 66 36.67 -20.44 23.60
C LYS A 66 35.32 -19.92 23.13
N THR A 67 34.37 -20.83 23.23
CA THR A 67 32.92 -20.70 23.12
C THR A 67 32.42 -19.66 24.13
N GLY A 68 31.76 -18.61 23.64
CA GLY A 68 30.99 -17.70 24.48
C GLY A 68 29.60 -18.27 24.72
N ASP A 69 29.23 -18.39 26.00
CA ASP A 69 27.91 -18.84 26.45
C ASP A 69 26.77 -17.93 25.94
N PRO A 70 25.60 -18.49 25.59
CA PRO A 70 24.47 -17.71 25.12
C PRO A 70 23.86 -16.90 26.27
N VAL A 71 23.75 -15.59 26.05
CA VAL A 71 23.05 -14.66 26.94
C VAL A 71 21.58 -15.10 27.05
N LYS A 72 21.18 -15.38 28.29
CA LYS A 72 19.84 -15.82 28.72
C LYS A 72 18.77 -14.84 28.22
N ALA A 73 17.89 -15.32 27.35
CA ALA A 73 16.69 -14.59 26.93
C ALA A 73 15.86 -14.27 28.16
N ALA A 74 15.60 -12.98 28.39
CA ALA A 74 14.68 -12.53 29.43
C ALA A 74 13.28 -13.09 29.14
N GLU A 75 12.72 -13.79 30.11
CA GLU A 75 11.34 -14.28 30.11
C GLU A 75 10.40 -13.10 29.94
N MET A 76 9.73 -13.03 28.78
CA MET A 76 8.62 -12.11 28.55
C MET A 76 7.34 -12.80 29.02
N ASP A 77 6.81 -12.26 30.12
CA ASP A 77 5.52 -12.49 30.75
C ASP A 77 4.45 -13.15 29.86
N ASP A 78 3.89 -14.28 30.33
CA ASP A 78 2.75 -15.02 29.77
C ASP A 78 1.45 -14.21 29.86
N ALA A 79 1.42 -13.07 29.18
CA ALA A 79 0.21 -12.31 28.96
C ALA A 79 -0.73 -13.15 28.09
N LYS A 80 -1.79 -13.67 28.73
CA LYS A 80 -3.01 -14.27 28.18
C LYS A 80 -3.19 -14.01 26.67
N PRO A 81 -3.38 -15.05 25.82
CA PRO A 81 -3.48 -14.86 24.38
C PRO A 81 -4.52 -13.77 24.08
N PRO A 82 -4.23 -12.81 23.16
CA PRO A 82 -5.20 -11.79 22.83
C PRO A 82 -6.49 -12.47 22.39
N GLN A 83 -7.61 -11.83 22.74
CA GLN A 83 -8.94 -12.15 22.22
C GLN A 83 -8.83 -12.52 20.73
N SER A 84 -9.53 -13.57 20.31
CA SER A 84 -9.50 -14.06 18.93
C SER A 84 -9.57 -12.90 17.94
N LEU A 85 -8.51 -12.68 17.15
CA LEU A 85 -8.45 -11.60 16.18
C LEU A 85 -9.66 -11.67 15.25
N LEU A 86 -10.40 -10.58 15.15
CA LEU A 86 -11.61 -10.49 14.34
C LEU A 86 -11.35 -9.83 12.98
N PRO A 87 -12.02 -10.28 11.91
CA PRO A 87 -12.06 -9.56 10.64
C PRO A 87 -12.59 -8.13 10.81
N LEU A 88 -12.26 -7.28 9.85
CA LEU A 88 -12.87 -5.95 9.74
C LEU A 88 -14.19 -6.01 8.96
N PRO A 89 -15.19 -5.19 9.32
CA PRO A 89 -16.41 -5.08 8.53
C PRO A 89 -16.07 -4.50 7.15
N THR A 90 -16.58 -5.12 6.09
CA THR A 90 -16.50 -4.54 4.74
C THR A 90 -17.26 -3.21 4.70
N LEU A 91 -16.56 -2.13 4.42
CA LEU A 91 -17.12 -0.77 4.30
C LEU A 91 -17.41 -0.47 2.83
N LEU A 92 -18.49 -1.06 2.32
CA LEU A 92 -18.90 -0.94 0.92
C LEU A 92 -20.39 -0.61 0.83
N LYS A 93 -20.73 0.37 -0.01
CA LYS A 93 -22.10 0.75 -0.37
C LYS A 93 -22.17 0.96 -1.90
N PRO A 94 -23.37 0.93 -2.51
CA PRO A 94 -23.51 1.20 -3.93
C PRO A 94 -22.94 2.58 -4.33
N ARG A 95 -22.27 2.64 -5.48
CA ARG A 95 -21.83 3.87 -6.16
C ARG A 95 -20.88 4.78 -5.36
N LEU A 96 -20.04 4.20 -4.50
CA LEU A 96 -18.93 4.94 -3.89
C LEU A 96 -17.98 5.50 -4.96
N ARG A 97 -17.34 6.63 -4.67
CA ARG A 97 -16.39 7.29 -5.58
C ARG A 97 -15.07 6.53 -5.64
N LEU A 98 -14.62 5.99 -4.51
CA LEU A 98 -13.36 5.29 -4.38
C LEU A 98 -13.47 4.18 -3.32
N VAL A 99 -12.98 2.99 -3.62
CA VAL A 99 -12.84 1.90 -2.64
C VAL A 99 -11.38 1.50 -2.56
N PHE A 100 -10.83 1.47 -1.34
CA PHE A 100 -9.50 0.93 -1.09
C PHE A 100 -9.58 -0.57 -0.77
N VAL A 101 -8.67 -1.34 -1.36
CA VAL A 101 -8.53 -2.78 -1.13
C VAL A 101 -7.19 -3.06 -0.49
N GLY A 102 -7.20 -3.44 0.78
CA GLY A 102 -6.05 -3.96 1.49
C GLY A 102 -5.84 -5.46 1.26
N PHE A 103 -4.78 -6.00 1.87
CA PHE A 103 -4.46 -7.42 1.74
C PHE A 103 -5.35 -8.24 2.69
N ASN A 104 -5.19 -7.99 3.97
CA ASN A 104 -5.97 -8.52 5.08
C ASN A 104 -5.69 -7.69 6.34
N PRO A 105 -6.54 -7.78 7.39
CA PRO A 105 -6.31 -7.02 8.61
C PRO A 105 -5.00 -7.43 9.30
N GLY A 106 -4.11 -6.47 9.55
CA GLY A 106 -3.00 -6.67 10.48
C GLY A 106 -3.49 -6.74 11.92
N ILE A 107 -2.68 -7.29 12.83
CA ILE A 107 -2.99 -7.46 14.27
C ILE A 107 -3.65 -6.21 14.88
N MET A 108 -2.99 -5.04 14.80
CA MET A 108 -3.51 -3.81 15.41
C MET A 108 -4.78 -3.28 14.72
N SER A 109 -4.93 -3.49 13.41
CA SER A 109 -6.17 -3.12 12.72
C SER A 109 -7.34 -3.97 13.22
N SER A 110 -7.11 -5.28 13.38
CA SER A 110 -8.09 -6.22 13.94
C SER A 110 -8.45 -5.89 15.40
N GLU A 111 -7.45 -5.65 16.26
CA GLU A 111 -7.66 -5.27 17.66
C GLU A 111 -8.46 -3.97 17.82
N LYS A 112 -8.22 -2.99 16.94
CA LYS A 112 -8.92 -1.70 16.97
C LYS A 112 -10.25 -1.73 16.22
N GLY A 113 -10.48 -2.70 15.35
CA GLY A 113 -11.64 -2.71 14.46
C GLY A 113 -11.60 -1.62 13.37
N HIS A 114 -10.41 -1.13 13.01
CA HIS A 114 -10.25 -0.04 12.04
C HIS A 114 -9.17 -0.30 10.99
N TYR A 115 -9.41 0.17 9.77
CA TYR A 115 -8.49 -0.03 8.64
C TYR A 115 -7.17 0.71 8.83
N TYR A 116 -6.07 0.02 8.49
CA TYR A 116 -4.70 0.57 8.49
C TYR A 116 -4.27 1.24 9.81
N ALA A 117 -4.67 0.69 10.96
CA ALA A 117 -4.54 1.36 12.26
C ALA A 117 -3.13 1.34 12.89
N HIS A 118 -2.19 0.59 12.30
CA HIS A 118 -0.82 0.51 12.79
C HIS A 118 -0.03 1.81 12.49
N PRO A 119 0.70 2.42 13.46
CA PRO A 119 1.39 3.71 13.26
C PRO A 119 2.44 3.72 12.14
N SER A 120 3.06 2.57 11.85
CA SER A 120 4.01 2.44 10.76
C SER A 120 3.34 2.39 9.37
N ASN A 121 2.03 2.19 9.31
CA ASN A 121 1.29 2.20 8.06
C ASN A 121 1.11 3.64 7.56
N SER A 122 1.56 3.91 6.34
CA SER A 122 1.51 5.26 5.76
C SER A 122 0.18 5.62 5.11
N PHE A 123 -0.83 4.74 5.14
CA PHE A 123 -2.11 4.92 4.45
C PHE A 123 -2.77 6.25 4.78
N TRP A 124 -3.04 6.50 6.07
CA TRP A 124 -3.74 7.71 6.51
C TRP A 124 -2.92 8.98 6.21
N LYS A 125 -1.59 8.91 6.33
CA LYS A 125 -0.70 10.02 5.93
C LYS A 125 -0.83 10.33 4.44
N ASN A 126 -0.85 9.30 3.60
CA ASN A 126 -0.95 9.45 2.14
C ASN A 126 -2.35 9.93 1.71
N LEU A 127 -3.40 9.36 2.30
CA LEU A 127 -4.79 9.77 2.05
C LEU A 127 -5.00 11.25 2.34
N ASN A 128 -4.58 11.70 3.53
CA ASN A 128 -4.68 13.09 3.95
C ASN A 128 -3.88 14.04 3.07
N LYS A 129 -2.69 13.62 2.63
CA LYS A 129 -1.79 14.50 1.89
C LYS A 129 -2.15 14.62 0.41
N TYR A 130 -2.64 13.54 -0.21
CA TYR A 130 -2.72 13.46 -1.67
C TYR A 130 -4.15 13.27 -2.20
N VAL A 131 -5.06 12.66 -1.44
CA VAL A 131 -6.41 12.28 -1.91
C VAL A 131 -7.48 13.21 -1.36
N VAL A 132 -7.63 13.29 -0.02
CA VAL A 132 -8.69 14.08 0.62
C VAL A 132 -8.22 15.50 1.02
N ILE A 133 -6.91 15.75 1.08
CA ILE A 133 -6.26 17.06 1.34
C ILE A 133 -6.87 17.85 2.52
N GLY A 134 -6.18 17.85 3.66
CA GLY A 134 -6.48 18.74 4.80
C GLY A 134 -7.46 18.19 5.83
N GLY A 135 -7.88 16.93 5.72
CA GLY A 135 -8.93 16.33 6.56
C GLY A 135 -8.51 15.87 7.97
N GLY A 136 -7.22 15.83 8.30
CA GLY A 136 -6.76 15.34 9.61
C GLY A 136 -7.20 13.90 9.95
N LEU A 137 -7.57 13.12 8.92
CA LEU A 137 -8.22 11.81 9.05
C LEU A 137 -7.30 10.77 9.70
N THR A 138 -7.91 9.90 10.48
CA THR A 138 -7.30 8.79 11.21
C THR A 138 -8.03 7.50 10.92
N CYS A 139 -7.54 6.38 11.45
CA CYS A 139 -8.22 5.10 11.33
C CYS A 139 -9.64 5.10 11.91
N TYR A 140 -9.92 5.96 12.89
CA TYR A 140 -11.25 6.05 13.51
C TYR A 140 -12.30 6.71 12.61
N ASP A 141 -11.89 7.32 11.50
CA ASP A 141 -12.79 8.00 10.57
C ASP A 141 -13.30 7.07 9.44
N ASP A 142 -12.72 5.89 9.27
CA ASP A 142 -12.91 4.99 8.12
C ASP A 142 -14.37 4.73 7.74
N SER A 143 -15.22 4.36 8.71
CA SER A 143 -16.64 4.09 8.49
C SER A 143 -17.41 5.33 8.00
N SER A 144 -17.10 6.51 8.54
CA SER A 144 -17.77 7.77 8.20
C SER A 144 -17.44 8.28 6.80
N LEU A 145 -16.33 7.80 6.21
CA LEU A 145 -15.87 8.23 4.89
C LEU A 145 -16.77 7.75 3.75
N MET A 146 -17.55 6.69 3.96
CA MET A 146 -18.52 6.23 2.97
C MET A 146 -19.56 7.31 2.68
N ASP A 147 -20.05 7.96 3.73
CA ASP A 147 -21.11 8.97 3.61
C ASP A 147 -20.54 10.38 3.38
N SER A 148 -19.44 10.72 4.04
CA SER A 148 -18.86 12.07 3.93
C SER A 148 -18.01 12.29 2.67
N HIS A 149 -17.34 11.25 2.15
CA HIS A 149 -16.37 11.37 1.06
C HIS A 149 -16.65 10.41 -0.11
N GLY A 150 -17.60 9.49 0.04
CA GLY A 150 -17.80 8.40 -0.92
C GLY A 150 -16.61 7.45 -0.98
N ILE A 151 -15.90 7.25 0.13
CA ILE A 151 -14.73 6.37 0.22
C ILE A 151 -15.07 5.13 1.05
N GLY A 152 -14.79 3.95 0.50
CA GLY A 152 -15.00 2.65 1.15
C GLY A 152 -13.70 1.86 1.32
N PHE A 153 -13.81 0.76 2.06
CA PHE A 153 -12.70 -0.12 2.42
C PHE A 153 -13.12 -1.59 2.38
N THR A 154 -12.24 -2.43 1.87
CA THR A 154 -12.33 -3.88 1.99
C THR A 154 -10.92 -4.48 1.95
N ASP A 155 -10.81 -5.79 2.18
CA ASP A 155 -9.57 -6.54 2.06
C ASP A 155 -9.74 -7.69 1.07
N LEU A 156 -8.63 -8.13 0.46
CA LEU A 156 -8.61 -9.34 -0.36
C LEU A 156 -9.01 -10.57 0.47
N VAL A 157 -8.51 -10.66 1.71
CA VAL A 157 -8.77 -11.77 2.63
C VAL A 157 -9.24 -11.23 3.97
N ALA A 158 -10.33 -11.78 4.50
CA ALA A 158 -10.93 -11.31 5.75
C ALA A 158 -10.13 -11.70 7.01
N ARG A 159 -9.39 -12.81 6.96
CA ARG A 159 -8.69 -13.37 8.13
C ARG A 159 -7.52 -12.47 8.57
N PRO A 160 -7.48 -12.02 9.83
CA PRO A 160 -6.35 -11.25 10.35
C PRO A 160 -5.07 -12.09 10.47
N THR A 161 -3.92 -11.49 10.16
CA THR A 161 -2.59 -12.11 10.32
C THR A 161 -1.52 -11.08 10.72
N ARG A 162 -0.29 -11.53 10.95
CA ARG A 162 0.85 -10.62 11.13
C ARG A 162 1.28 -9.98 9.81
N GLY A 163 1.29 -10.78 8.74
CA GLY A 163 1.56 -10.33 7.39
C GLY A 163 0.93 -11.24 6.33
N CYS A 164 0.97 -10.80 5.07
CA CYS A 164 0.31 -11.53 3.98
C CYS A 164 1.00 -12.86 3.65
N GLU A 165 2.23 -13.07 4.10
CA GLU A 165 2.98 -14.33 4.05
C GLU A 165 2.28 -15.47 4.81
N ASP A 166 1.42 -15.17 5.78
CA ASP A 166 0.64 -16.14 6.53
C ASP A 166 -0.65 -16.60 5.80
N LEU A 167 -0.89 -16.10 4.58
CA LEU A 167 -2.08 -16.41 3.78
C LEU A 167 -1.76 -17.48 2.73
N SER A 168 -2.65 -18.47 2.59
CA SER A 168 -2.48 -19.48 1.55
C SER A 168 -2.85 -18.95 0.16
N ARG A 169 -2.35 -19.61 -0.89
CA ARG A 169 -2.69 -19.25 -2.28
C ARG A 169 -4.17 -19.45 -2.57
N GLU A 170 -4.76 -20.48 -1.98
CA GLU A 170 -6.16 -20.86 -2.14
C GLU A 170 -7.07 -19.83 -1.45
N GLU A 171 -6.69 -19.37 -0.26
CA GLU A 171 -7.40 -18.32 0.48
C GLU A 171 -7.38 -17.01 -0.31
N MET A 172 -6.22 -16.61 -0.83
CA MET A 172 -6.08 -15.43 -1.69
C MET A 172 -6.88 -15.54 -3.00
N ALA A 173 -6.91 -16.72 -3.63
CA ALA A 173 -7.65 -16.93 -4.87
C ALA A 173 -9.17 -16.85 -4.64
N LEU A 174 -9.67 -17.43 -3.56
CA LEU A 174 -11.07 -17.31 -3.16
C LEU A 174 -11.43 -15.85 -2.83
N GLY A 175 -10.57 -15.18 -2.06
CA GLY A 175 -10.70 -13.77 -1.73
C GLY A 175 -10.79 -12.87 -2.97
N ALA A 176 -9.99 -13.15 -3.99
CA ALA A 176 -10.05 -12.44 -5.27
C ALA A 176 -11.41 -12.58 -5.96
N GLN A 177 -12.00 -13.78 -5.97
CA GLN A 177 -13.33 -13.98 -6.56
C GLN A 177 -14.40 -13.21 -5.79
N ILE A 178 -14.40 -13.31 -4.46
CA ILE A 178 -15.35 -12.60 -3.59
C ILE A 178 -15.23 -11.08 -3.78
N LEU A 179 -14.00 -10.57 -3.84
CA LEU A 179 -13.74 -9.15 -4.07
C LEU A 179 -14.35 -8.68 -5.40
N VAL A 180 -14.13 -9.42 -6.49
CA VAL A 180 -14.68 -9.05 -7.80
C VAL A 180 -16.20 -9.06 -7.80
N ASP A 181 -16.82 -10.04 -7.14
CA ASP A 181 -18.28 -10.11 -7.03
C ASP A 181 -18.83 -8.91 -6.24
N GLN A 182 -18.19 -8.55 -5.12
CA GLN A 182 -18.56 -7.40 -4.29
C GLN A 182 -18.44 -6.07 -5.04
N ILE A 183 -17.32 -5.86 -5.74
CA ILE A 183 -17.09 -4.64 -6.53
C ILE A 183 -18.07 -4.56 -7.70
N SER A 184 -18.32 -5.66 -8.40
CA SER A 184 -19.25 -5.70 -9.53
C SER A 184 -20.69 -5.42 -9.10
N ALA A 185 -21.09 -5.89 -7.91
CA ALA A 185 -22.40 -5.62 -7.34
C ALA A 185 -22.58 -4.15 -6.90
N ASN A 186 -21.55 -3.57 -6.28
CA ASN A 186 -21.63 -2.22 -5.69
C ASN A 186 -21.22 -1.10 -6.65
N LYS A 187 -20.51 -1.42 -7.74
CA LYS A 187 -20.16 -0.50 -8.84
C LYS A 187 -19.54 0.83 -8.37
N PRO A 188 -18.47 0.82 -7.53
CA PRO A 188 -17.76 2.06 -7.23
C PRO A 188 -17.13 2.64 -8.51
N ALA A 189 -16.92 3.95 -8.57
CA ALA A 189 -16.33 4.59 -9.74
C ALA A 189 -14.84 4.22 -9.94
N LEU A 190 -14.12 4.02 -8.84
CA LEU A 190 -12.70 3.68 -8.81
C LEU A 190 -12.40 2.69 -7.67
N VAL A 191 -11.57 1.69 -7.95
CA VAL A 191 -11.02 0.76 -6.96
C VAL A 191 -9.51 0.94 -6.90
N CYS A 192 -8.99 1.25 -5.72
CA CYS A 192 -7.56 1.36 -5.48
C CYS A 192 -7.04 0.13 -4.72
N ILE A 193 -6.23 -0.68 -5.41
CA ILE A 193 -5.55 -1.83 -4.83
C ILE A 193 -4.27 -1.36 -4.14
N VAL A 194 -4.20 -1.55 -2.81
CA VAL A 194 -3.08 -1.09 -1.98
C VAL A 194 -2.02 -2.19 -1.83
N GLY A 195 -1.44 -2.59 -2.96
CA GLY A 195 -0.34 -3.54 -3.01
C GLY A 195 -0.29 -4.39 -4.28
N ARG A 196 0.88 -4.47 -4.90
CA ARG A 196 1.11 -5.25 -6.13
C ARG A 196 0.73 -6.73 -6.00
N GLY A 197 0.93 -7.33 -4.83
CA GLY A 197 0.61 -8.76 -4.59
C GLY A 197 -0.90 -9.06 -4.66
N ILE A 198 -1.72 -8.12 -4.19
CA ILE A 198 -3.19 -8.19 -4.29
C ILE A 198 -3.55 -8.15 -5.78
N TRP A 199 -3.01 -7.16 -6.49
CA TRP A 199 -3.28 -7.00 -7.93
C TRP A 199 -2.87 -8.24 -8.73
N ALA A 200 -1.68 -8.79 -8.48
CA ALA A 200 -1.23 -10.01 -9.15
C ALA A 200 -2.15 -11.21 -8.90
N THR A 201 -2.75 -11.29 -7.70
CA THR A 201 -3.72 -12.35 -7.37
C THR A 201 -5.03 -12.15 -8.11
N VAL A 202 -5.58 -10.94 -8.07
CA VAL A 202 -6.81 -10.58 -8.79
C VAL A 202 -6.64 -10.80 -10.29
N PHE A 203 -5.54 -10.30 -10.87
CA PHE A 203 -5.20 -10.50 -12.28
C PHE A 203 -5.18 -11.98 -12.66
N ARG A 204 -4.51 -12.82 -11.87
CA ARG A 204 -4.42 -14.26 -12.13
C ARG A 204 -5.78 -14.96 -12.05
N ALA A 205 -6.60 -14.61 -11.05
CA ALA A 205 -7.88 -15.26 -10.82
C ALA A 205 -8.93 -14.88 -11.86
N VAL A 206 -8.89 -13.64 -12.36
CA VAL A 206 -10.05 -13.05 -13.08
C VAL A 206 -9.69 -12.67 -14.51
N PHE A 207 -8.50 -12.12 -14.75
CA PHE A 207 -8.15 -11.50 -16.03
C PHE A 207 -7.23 -12.37 -16.89
N LYS A 208 -6.46 -13.30 -16.29
CA LYS A 208 -5.56 -14.19 -17.03
C LYS A 208 -6.26 -14.99 -18.14
N HIS A 209 -7.53 -15.36 -17.91
CA HIS A 209 -8.32 -16.13 -18.86
C HIS A 209 -8.90 -15.29 -20.01
N GLN A 210 -8.70 -13.97 -20.00
CA GLN A 210 -9.22 -13.04 -21.03
C GLN A 210 -8.21 -12.80 -22.16
N GLY A 211 -7.14 -13.61 -22.27
CA GLY A 211 -6.13 -13.47 -23.33
C GLY A 211 -5.12 -12.33 -23.13
N ILE A 212 -5.23 -11.58 -22.03
CA ILE A 212 -4.35 -10.44 -21.72
C ILE A 212 -2.96 -10.96 -21.31
N LYS A 213 -1.92 -10.55 -22.05
CA LYS A 213 -0.55 -10.95 -21.70
C LYS A 213 -0.09 -10.22 -20.45
N LYS A 214 0.57 -10.95 -19.55
CA LYS A 214 1.12 -10.37 -18.31
C LYS A 214 2.11 -9.22 -18.57
N SER A 215 2.86 -9.29 -19.69
CA SER A 215 3.82 -8.27 -20.10
C SER A 215 3.18 -6.92 -20.45
N GLU A 216 1.90 -6.94 -20.83
CA GLU A 216 1.14 -5.75 -21.23
C GLU A 216 0.46 -5.07 -20.03
N MET A 217 0.55 -5.68 -18.83
CA MET A 217 -0.12 -5.19 -17.63
C MET A 217 0.83 -4.35 -16.77
N PRO A 218 0.54 -3.05 -16.55
CA PRO A 218 1.30 -2.25 -15.61
C PRO A 218 1.21 -2.85 -14.19
N HIS A 219 2.28 -2.68 -13.42
CA HIS A 219 2.32 -3.14 -12.03
C HIS A 219 1.64 -2.18 -11.05
N PHE A 220 1.57 -0.90 -11.43
CA PHE A 220 1.10 0.23 -10.64
C PHE A 220 0.42 1.26 -11.55
N GLY A 221 -0.31 2.20 -10.97
CA GLY A 221 -1.05 3.24 -11.70
C GLY A 221 -2.43 2.77 -12.15
N LEU A 222 -3.00 3.46 -13.13
CA LEU A 222 -4.27 3.09 -13.74
C LEU A 222 -4.09 1.82 -14.60
N MET A 223 -4.92 0.81 -14.36
CA MET A 223 -4.88 -0.43 -15.11
C MET A 223 -5.71 -0.32 -16.39
N PRO A 224 -5.27 -0.91 -17.52
CA PRO A 224 -6.02 -0.94 -18.78
C PRO A 224 -7.18 -1.97 -18.75
N VAL A 225 -7.72 -2.26 -17.56
CA VAL A 225 -8.81 -3.21 -17.35
C VAL A 225 -9.74 -2.70 -16.24
N HIS A 226 -10.98 -3.17 -16.28
CA HIS A 226 -12.02 -2.82 -15.31
C HIS A 226 -12.43 -4.03 -14.48
N MET A 227 -12.79 -3.80 -13.22
CA MET A 227 -13.45 -4.77 -12.37
C MET A 227 -14.96 -4.51 -12.42
N GLY A 228 -15.68 -5.25 -13.26
CA GLY A 228 -17.03 -4.86 -13.67
C GLY A 228 -16.99 -3.53 -14.43
N THR A 229 -17.72 -2.52 -13.97
CA THR A 229 -17.66 -1.16 -14.52
C THR A 229 -16.65 -0.26 -13.80
N SER A 230 -15.98 -0.76 -12.76
CA SER A 230 -15.09 0.04 -11.93
C SER A 230 -13.69 0.11 -12.52
N ARG A 231 -13.14 1.33 -12.65
CA ARG A 231 -11.72 1.52 -12.99
C ARG A 231 -10.84 0.96 -11.87
N VAL A 232 -9.68 0.42 -12.23
CA VAL A 232 -8.73 -0.15 -11.25
C VAL A 232 -7.45 0.66 -11.23
N PHE A 233 -7.03 1.07 -10.05
CA PHE A 233 -5.77 1.78 -9.80
C PHE A 233 -4.93 0.99 -8.80
N VAL A 234 -3.62 0.90 -8.99
CA VAL A 234 -2.74 0.09 -8.13
C VAL A 234 -1.62 0.95 -7.56
N VAL A 235 -1.46 0.92 -6.24
CA VAL A 235 -0.36 1.58 -5.52
C VAL A 235 0.50 0.54 -4.79
N PRO A 236 1.75 0.87 -4.41
CA PRO A 236 2.50 0.07 -3.47
C PRO A 236 1.77 -0.10 -2.13
N SER A 237 2.07 -1.19 -1.43
CA SER A 237 1.55 -1.38 -0.08
C SER A 237 2.04 -0.28 0.85
N THR A 238 1.15 0.19 1.72
CA THR A 238 1.43 1.24 2.70
C THR A 238 2.04 0.72 4.00
N SER A 239 2.27 -0.59 4.12
CA SER A 239 2.94 -1.20 5.28
C SER A 239 4.29 -0.54 5.55
N GLY A 240 4.65 -0.44 6.83
CA GLY A 240 5.97 0.03 7.26
C GLY A 240 7.12 -0.85 6.77
N LEU A 241 6.84 -2.10 6.40
CA LEU A 241 7.81 -3.06 5.86
C LEU A 241 8.22 -2.76 4.41
N VAL A 242 7.40 -1.99 3.68
CA VAL A 242 7.62 -1.69 2.25
C VAL A 242 8.34 -0.36 2.08
N ARG A 243 9.48 -0.38 1.40
CA ARG A 243 10.31 0.81 1.13
C ARG A 243 9.88 1.59 -0.11
N ASP A 244 9.35 0.92 -1.13
CA ASP A 244 8.87 1.59 -2.35
C ASP A 244 7.53 2.30 -2.06
N LYS A 245 7.54 3.63 -1.99
CA LYS A 245 6.36 4.42 -1.59
C LYS A 245 5.59 5.04 -2.76
N ARG A 246 6.22 5.23 -3.92
CA ARG A 246 5.65 5.85 -5.15
C ARG A 246 4.58 6.91 -4.87
N LEU A 247 4.98 7.99 -4.18
CA LEU A 247 4.03 9.01 -3.70
C LEU A 247 3.35 9.79 -4.83
N GLU A 248 3.94 9.80 -6.03
CA GLU A 248 3.37 10.30 -7.27
C GLU A 248 2.04 9.60 -7.61
N LEU A 249 1.94 8.28 -7.40
CA LEU A 249 0.71 7.53 -7.68
C LEU A 249 -0.43 7.93 -6.73
N TRP A 250 -0.12 8.28 -5.48
CA TRP A 250 -1.11 8.81 -4.55
C TRP A 250 -1.63 10.19 -4.98
N ARG A 251 -0.77 11.00 -5.61
CA ARG A 251 -1.16 12.29 -6.18
C ARG A 251 -2.08 12.11 -7.40
N GLU A 252 -1.74 11.19 -8.30
CA GLU A 252 -2.56 10.81 -9.46
C GLU A 252 -3.92 10.25 -9.01
N LEU A 253 -3.93 9.31 -8.05
CA LEU A 253 -5.16 8.79 -7.45
C LEU A 253 -6.05 9.92 -6.91
N GLY A 254 -5.46 10.90 -6.23
CA GLY A 254 -6.19 12.07 -5.78
C GLY A 254 -6.79 12.90 -6.91
N GLN A 255 -6.07 13.07 -8.03
CA GLN A 255 -6.58 13.78 -9.21
C GLN A 255 -7.78 13.04 -9.81
N LEU A 256 -7.69 11.71 -9.97
CA LEU A 256 -8.80 10.87 -10.43
C LEU A 256 -9.99 10.95 -9.49
N TYR A 257 -9.77 10.81 -8.17
CA TYR A 257 -10.82 10.93 -7.16
C TYR A 257 -11.56 12.27 -7.24
N ARG A 258 -10.83 13.38 -7.43
CA ARG A 258 -11.38 14.73 -7.53
C ARG A 258 -11.93 15.09 -8.92
N GLY A 259 -11.87 14.17 -9.90
CA GLY A 259 -12.34 14.40 -11.27
C GLY A 259 -11.45 15.31 -12.12
N LYS A 260 -10.17 15.49 -11.77
CA LYS A 260 -9.21 16.34 -12.49
C LYS A 260 -8.26 15.56 -13.41
N GLY A 261 -8.48 14.26 -13.60
CA GLY A 261 -7.55 13.35 -14.28
C GLY A 261 -7.89 12.98 -15.72
N GLU A 262 -9.04 13.38 -16.26
CA GLU A 262 -9.45 12.97 -17.61
C GLU A 262 -9.82 14.18 -18.46
N LYS A 263 -9.03 14.42 -19.50
CA LYS A 263 -9.63 14.92 -20.75
C LYS A 263 -10.42 13.73 -21.30
N GLN A 264 -11.71 13.91 -21.47
CA GLN A 264 -12.72 12.91 -21.86
C GLN A 264 -12.38 12.15 -23.17
N GLU A 265 -11.41 12.60 -23.96
CA GLU A 265 -11.12 12.10 -25.32
C GLU A 265 -10.24 10.84 -25.37
N ASP A 266 -9.49 10.51 -24.32
CA ASP A 266 -8.47 9.44 -24.38
C ASP A 266 -8.99 8.03 -24.02
N THR A 267 -10.02 7.92 -23.18
CA THR A 267 -10.55 6.63 -22.71
C THR A 267 -11.41 5.92 -23.76
N ASP A 268 -12.13 6.68 -24.58
CA ASP A 268 -12.96 6.11 -25.64
C ASP A 268 -12.08 5.55 -26.77
N HIS A 269 -10.93 6.20 -27.04
CA HIS A 269 -10.01 5.77 -28.09
C HIS A 269 -9.28 4.46 -27.76
N VAL A 270 -8.95 4.23 -26.49
CA VAL A 270 -8.30 2.98 -26.04
C VAL A 270 -9.29 1.81 -25.98
N LEU A 271 -10.53 2.05 -25.54
CA LEU A 271 -11.59 1.02 -25.50
C LEU A 271 -12.08 0.65 -26.91
N LEU A 272 -12.20 1.62 -27.81
CA LEU A 272 -12.50 1.36 -29.24
C LEU A 272 -11.40 0.53 -29.90
N GLN A 273 -10.13 0.91 -29.73
CA GLN A 273 -9.01 0.15 -30.31
C GLN A 273 -8.85 -1.25 -29.71
N ALA A 274 -9.18 -1.44 -28.43
CA ALA A 274 -9.17 -2.77 -27.82
C ALA A 274 -10.33 -3.65 -28.34
N SER A 275 -11.51 -3.07 -28.55
CA SER A 275 -12.67 -3.78 -29.09
C SER A 275 -12.50 -4.18 -30.56
N GLU A 276 -11.91 -3.30 -31.38
CA GLU A 276 -11.62 -3.57 -32.80
C GLU A 276 -10.63 -4.73 -32.97
N ARG A 277 -9.59 -4.80 -32.12
CA ARG A 277 -8.60 -5.88 -32.14
C ARG A 277 -9.15 -7.24 -31.73
N VAL A 278 -10.14 -7.27 -30.84
CA VAL A 278 -10.83 -8.52 -30.45
C VAL A 278 -11.81 -8.97 -31.54
N SER A 279 -12.40 -8.04 -32.28
CA SER A 279 -13.37 -8.35 -33.34
C SER A 279 -12.75 -8.70 -34.70
N ASN A 280 -11.48 -8.37 -34.96
CA ASN A 280 -10.86 -8.62 -36.27
C ASN A 280 -9.37 -8.99 -36.20
N PRO A 281 -9.01 -10.26 -35.90
CA PRO A 281 -7.63 -10.70 -35.66
C PRO A 281 -6.76 -10.88 -36.93
N LYS A 282 -7.18 -10.40 -38.10
CA LYS A 282 -6.51 -10.65 -39.40
C LYS A 282 -5.93 -9.41 -40.11
N LYS A 283 -5.66 -8.31 -39.39
CA LYS A 283 -4.99 -7.12 -39.95
C LYS A 283 -3.55 -6.97 -39.47
N GLU A 284 -2.75 -8.02 -39.61
CA GLU A 284 -1.29 -7.92 -39.64
C GLU A 284 -0.86 -8.82 -40.81
N ASP A 285 -0.73 -8.23 -41.99
CA ASP A 285 0.03 -8.73 -43.15
C ASP A 285 -0.32 -7.86 -44.37
N ASP A 286 -0.02 -6.56 -44.31
CA ASP A 286 0.16 -5.77 -45.54
C ASP A 286 0.88 -4.45 -45.22
N CYS A 287 2.16 -4.56 -44.89
CA CYS A 287 3.08 -3.42 -45.02
C CYS A 287 4.49 -3.93 -45.31
N SER A 288 4.62 -4.69 -46.39
CA SER A 288 5.90 -4.94 -47.06
C SER A 288 5.81 -4.39 -48.48
N HIS A 289 6.07 -3.09 -48.66
CA HIS A 289 6.40 -2.52 -49.97
C HIS A 289 7.62 -1.63 -49.83
N ASP A 290 8.75 -2.24 -50.19
CA ASP A 290 9.74 -1.73 -51.14
C ASP A 290 10.39 -0.35 -50.83
N PHE A 291 11.56 -0.41 -50.19
CA PHE A 291 12.60 0.61 -50.36
C PHE A 291 13.84 -0.07 -50.94
N SER A 292 13.77 -0.43 -52.23
CA SER A 292 14.93 -0.73 -53.06
C SER A 292 15.03 0.30 -54.18
N GLY A 293 16.25 0.78 -54.43
CA GLY A 293 16.51 2.08 -55.01
C GLY A 293 16.18 2.25 -56.49
N ARG A 294 16.09 3.53 -56.90
CA ARG A 294 16.36 3.91 -58.28
C ARG A 294 17.00 5.29 -58.36
N VAL A 295 18.26 5.26 -58.79
CA VAL A 295 19.08 6.33 -59.32
C VAL A 295 18.32 7.15 -60.36
N LYS A 296 18.36 8.48 -60.26
CA LYS A 296 18.32 9.36 -61.43
C LYS A 296 19.38 10.45 -61.30
N LYS A 297 20.36 10.36 -62.20
CA LYS A 297 21.16 11.48 -62.69
C LYS A 297 20.20 12.47 -63.35
N GLU A 298 20.34 13.75 -63.03
CA GLU A 298 20.09 14.84 -63.98
C GLU A 298 21.31 15.76 -63.94
N GLU A 299 21.77 16.08 -65.13
CA GLU A 299 22.99 16.80 -65.49
C GLU A 299 22.54 18.11 -66.16
N THR A 300 23.19 19.21 -65.78
CA THR A 300 23.35 20.52 -66.47
C THR A 300 22.10 21.35 -66.84
N ASP A 301 22.02 22.61 -66.37
CA ASP A 301 22.54 23.78 -67.12
C ASP A 301 22.50 25.09 -66.28
N MET A 302 23.51 25.94 -66.49
CA MET A 302 23.77 27.34 -66.02
C MET A 302 24.11 27.64 -64.55
#